data_AF-A0A951HRZ0-F1
#
_entry.id   AF-A0A951HRZ0-F1
#
_cell.length_a   1.000
_cell.length_b   1.000
_cell.length_c   1.000
_cell.angle_alpha   90.00
_cell.angle_beta   90.00
_cell.angle_gamma   90.00
#
_symmetry.space_group_name_H-M   'P 1'
#
loop_
_entity.id
_entity.type
_entity.pdbx_description
1 polymer ?
#
loop_
_entity_poly.entity_id
_entity_poly.type
_entity_poly.pdbx_seq_one_letter_code
_entity_poly.pdbx_strand_id
1 'polypeptide(L)'
;ANAAEHIVLPEVISKEPLGPSVRHGDDQWFDIVKWTHYAMVTAEELGITSKTIDEAMKSANPDIKRLMGTEGEHGQYLGLTKDWAVRIIKHVGNYGEAFDRNVGAGSPLKIARGQNALWNKGGLQYAPPIR
;
A
#
# COMPACT_ATOMS: atom_id res chain seq x y z
N ALA A 1 -29.11 -16.38 -3.51
CA ALA A 1 -29.39 -15.42 -2.42
C ALA A 1 -29.13 -14.02 -2.95
N ASN A 2 -30.00 -13.06 -2.65
CA ASN A 2 -29.89 -11.67 -3.11
C ASN A 2 -29.16 -10.84 -2.04
N ALA A 3 -28.00 -10.26 -2.36
CA ALA A 3 -27.19 -9.51 -1.39
C ALA A 3 -27.95 -8.32 -0.77
N ALA A 4 -28.91 -7.71 -1.50
CA ALA A 4 -29.70 -6.59 -1.02
C ALA A 4 -30.70 -6.96 0.10
N GLU A 5 -30.96 -8.25 0.33
CA GLU A 5 -31.85 -8.73 1.39
C GLU A 5 -31.12 -8.95 2.72
N HIS A 6 -29.79 -8.76 2.75
CA HIS A 6 -28.96 -8.95 3.93
C HIS A 6 -28.41 -7.61 4.43
N ILE A 7 -28.30 -7.47 5.77
CA ILE A 7 -27.71 -6.30 6.41
C ILE A 7 -26.52 -6.70 7.28
N VAL A 8 -25.53 -5.81 7.36
CA VAL A 8 -24.45 -5.88 8.35
C VAL A 8 -24.90 -5.06 9.55
N LEU A 9 -24.95 -5.66 10.73
CA LEU A 9 -25.28 -4.96 11.96
C LEU A 9 -24.16 -3.97 12.34
N PRO A 10 -24.47 -2.84 12.99
CA PRO A 10 -23.50 -1.79 13.25
C PRO A 10 -22.48 -2.13 14.34
N GLU A 11 -22.76 -3.12 15.20
CA GLU A 11 -21.89 -3.49 16.32
C GLU A 11 -20.58 -4.15 15.84
N VAL A 12 -19.46 -3.61 16.30
CA VAL A 12 -18.13 -4.21 16.13
C VAL A 12 -17.68 -4.79 17.48
N ILE A 13 -17.52 -6.10 17.56
CA ILE A 13 -17.28 -6.81 18.84
C ILE A 13 -15.82 -7.23 19.06
N SER A 14 -14.93 -7.05 18.07
CA SER A 14 -13.52 -7.43 18.16
C SER A 14 -12.60 -6.50 17.36
N LYS A 15 -11.29 -6.69 17.51
CA LYS A 15 -10.25 -5.99 16.77
C LYS A 15 -9.53 -7.01 15.89
N GLU A 16 -9.69 -6.92 14.58
CA GLU A 16 -9.15 -7.87 13.61
C GLU A 16 -8.18 -7.18 12.62
N PRO A 17 -6.96 -6.80 13.04
CA PRO A 17 -5.98 -6.18 12.16
C PRO A 17 -5.39 -7.22 11.21
N LEU A 18 -5.94 -7.32 10.00
CA LEU A 18 -5.43 -8.21 8.97
C LEU A 18 -4.13 -7.65 8.38
N GLY A 19 -3.07 -8.45 8.45
CA GLY A 19 -1.77 -8.12 7.88
C GLY A 19 -1.08 -9.36 7.32
N PRO A 20 -0.07 -9.17 6.45
CA PRO A 20 0.75 -10.28 5.97
C PRO A 20 1.39 -11.03 7.14
N SER A 21 1.38 -12.35 7.08
CA SER A 21 2.02 -13.22 8.06
C SER A 21 3.14 -14.01 7.41
N VAL A 22 4.28 -14.10 8.09
CA VAL A 22 5.47 -14.84 7.64
C VAL A 22 6.01 -15.71 8.75
N ARG A 23 6.91 -16.64 8.42
CA ARG A 23 7.60 -17.46 9.42
C ARG A 23 8.60 -16.62 10.21
N HIS A 24 8.79 -16.95 11.47
CA HIS A 24 9.88 -16.39 12.29
C HIS A 24 11.26 -16.89 11.81
N GLY A 25 12.30 -16.10 12.09
CA GLY A 25 13.70 -16.45 11.80
C GLY A 25 14.17 -16.17 10.37
N ASP A 26 13.34 -15.51 9.57
CA ASP A 26 13.67 -15.05 8.21
C ASP A 26 13.44 -13.54 8.11
N ASP A 27 14.40 -12.77 8.65
CA ASP A 27 14.29 -11.32 8.79
C ASP A 27 14.27 -10.62 7.42
N GLN A 28 15.04 -11.13 6.45
CA GLN A 28 15.04 -10.57 5.10
C GLN A 28 13.67 -10.74 4.44
N TRP A 29 13.04 -11.91 4.54
CA TRP A 29 11.71 -12.11 3.99
C TRP A 29 10.66 -11.25 4.69
N PHE A 30 10.76 -11.14 6.02
CA PHE A 30 9.89 -10.23 6.79
C PHE A 30 10.02 -8.79 6.31
N ASP A 31 11.25 -8.31 6.11
CA ASP A 31 11.51 -6.95 5.62
C ASP A 31 10.95 -6.73 4.22
N ILE A 32 11.13 -7.69 3.28
CA ILE A 32 10.58 -7.60 1.92
C ILE A 32 9.05 -7.45 1.97
N VAL A 33 8.36 -8.29 2.75
CA VAL A 33 6.89 -8.26 2.87
C VAL A 33 6.40 -6.96 3.50
N LYS A 34 7.04 -6.54 4.60
CA LYS A 34 6.72 -5.30 5.32
C LYS A 34 6.90 -4.07 4.42
N TRP A 35 8.04 -3.95 3.75
CA TRP A 35 8.35 -2.80 2.90
C TRP A 35 7.54 -2.78 1.61
N THR A 36 7.10 -3.93 1.09
CA THR A 36 6.13 -4.00 -0.01
C THR A 36 4.84 -3.26 0.34
N HIS A 37 4.25 -3.55 1.51
CA HIS A 37 3.05 -2.86 1.97
C HIS A 37 3.30 -1.36 2.16
N TYR A 38 4.41 -0.98 2.81
CA TYR A 38 4.73 0.43 3.03
C TYR A 38 4.98 1.20 1.74
N ALA A 39 5.62 0.63 0.73
CA ALA A 39 5.75 1.28 -0.58
C ALA A 39 4.39 1.57 -1.22
N MET A 40 3.42 0.66 -1.11
CA MET A 40 2.06 0.87 -1.62
C MET A 40 1.35 2.01 -0.89
N VAL A 41 1.50 2.10 0.43
CA VAL A 41 0.91 3.18 1.24
C VAL A 41 1.60 4.52 0.97
N THR A 42 2.94 4.56 0.91
CA THR A 42 3.72 5.77 0.57
C THR A 42 3.38 6.26 -0.83
N ALA A 43 3.22 5.38 -1.82
CA ALA A 43 2.80 5.76 -3.17
C ALA A 43 1.42 6.43 -3.16
N GLU A 44 0.45 5.90 -2.40
CA GLU A 44 -0.86 6.53 -2.26
C GLU A 44 -0.75 7.91 -1.60
N GLU A 45 0.02 8.03 -0.52
CA GLU A 45 0.23 9.29 0.18
C GLU A 45 0.87 10.37 -0.70
N LEU A 46 1.78 9.98 -1.60
CA LEU A 46 2.43 10.85 -2.57
C LEU A 46 1.60 11.07 -3.85
N GLY A 47 0.40 10.48 -3.96
CA GLY A 47 -0.47 10.61 -5.14
C GLY A 47 0.05 9.87 -6.39
N ILE A 48 0.95 8.90 -6.21
CA ILE A 48 1.53 8.10 -7.30
C ILE A 48 0.66 6.87 -7.52
N THR A 49 0.26 6.65 -8.76
CA THR A 49 -0.58 5.52 -9.18
C THR A 49 0.16 4.65 -10.17
N SER A 50 -0.40 3.47 -10.49
CA SER A 50 0.06 2.64 -11.60
C SER A 50 0.15 3.40 -12.94
N LYS A 51 -0.67 4.44 -13.13
CA LYS A 51 -0.73 5.26 -14.35
C LYS A 51 0.25 6.43 -14.35
N THR A 52 0.58 6.98 -13.19
CA THR A 52 1.45 8.18 -13.06
C THR A 52 2.88 7.84 -12.66
N ILE A 53 3.21 6.56 -12.48
CA ILE A 53 4.52 6.08 -12.04
C ILE A 53 5.67 6.49 -12.97
N ASP A 54 5.47 6.49 -14.28
CA ASP A 54 6.52 6.87 -15.24
C ASP A 54 6.81 8.38 -15.22
N GLU A 55 5.82 9.20 -14.84
CA GLU A 55 6.00 10.64 -14.60
C GLU A 55 6.69 10.88 -13.26
N ALA A 56 6.33 10.11 -12.23
CA ALA A 56 6.96 10.17 -10.92
C ALA A 56 8.48 9.92 -10.97
N MET A 57 8.96 9.08 -11.88
CA MET A 57 10.40 8.85 -12.14
C MET A 57 11.18 10.13 -12.49
N LYS A 58 10.49 11.18 -12.97
CA LYS A 58 11.10 12.46 -13.37
C LYS A 58 10.99 13.53 -12.28
N SER A 59 10.39 13.20 -11.14
CA SER A 59 10.13 14.16 -10.07
C SER A 59 11.42 14.70 -9.43
N ALA A 60 11.40 15.99 -9.08
CA ALA A 60 12.46 16.61 -8.30
C ALA A 60 12.27 16.39 -6.78
N ASN A 61 11.10 15.94 -6.32
CA ASN A 61 10.79 15.72 -4.91
C ASN A 61 11.66 14.56 -4.34
N PRO A 62 12.47 14.79 -3.29
CA PRO A 62 13.32 13.77 -2.70
C PRO A 62 12.59 12.51 -2.23
N ASP A 63 11.38 12.65 -1.66
CA ASP A 63 10.61 11.50 -1.17
C ASP A 63 10.15 10.61 -2.33
N ILE A 64 9.77 11.23 -3.45
CA ILE A 64 9.46 10.50 -4.69
C ILE A 64 10.72 9.85 -5.24
N LYS A 65 11.86 10.53 -5.27
CA LYS A 65 13.12 9.97 -5.78
C LYS A 65 13.56 8.71 -5.00
N ARG A 66 13.44 8.72 -3.68
CA ARG A 66 13.74 7.54 -2.83
C ARG A 66 12.79 6.39 -3.11
N LEU A 67 11.48 6.65 -3.22
CA LEU A 67 10.51 5.63 -3.60
C LEU A 67 10.77 5.07 -5.01
N MET A 68 11.20 5.91 -5.95
CA MET A 68 11.52 5.51 -7.33
C MET A 68 12.87 4.80 -7.48
N GLY A 69 13.70 4.79 -6.43
CA GLY A 69 15.05 4.24 -6.49
C GLY A 69 16.00 5.06 -7.37
N THR A 70 15.72 6.35 -7.57
CA THR A 70 16.62 7.30 -8.25
C THR A 70 17.52 8.05 -7.27
N GLU A 71 17.26 7.92 -5.97
CA GLU A 71 18.08 8.39 -4.85
C GLU A 71 18.16 7.29 -3.78
N GLY A 72 19.35 7.04 -3.23
CA GLY A 72 19.58 6.02 -2.21
C GLY A 72 19.69 4.58 -2.74
N GLU A 73 19.96 3.64 -1.83
CA GLU A 73 20.16 2.21 -2.13
C GLU A 73 19.18 1.30 -1.39
N HIS A 74 17.99 1.80 -1.05
CA HIS A 74 17.02 1.11 -0.20
C HIS A 74 16.61 -0.28 -0.72
N GLY A 75 16.53 -0.48 -2.04
CA GLY A 75 16.26 -1.80 -2.63
C GLY A 75 17.35 -2.82 -2.34
N GLN A 76 18.62 -2.41 -2.35
CA GLN A 76 19.75 -3.31 -2.12
C GLN A 76 19.81 -3.81 -0.68
N TYR A 77 19.40 -2.97 0.29
CA TYR A 77 19.25 -3.39 1.70
C TYR A 77 18.19 -4.50 1.88
N LEU A 78 17.24 -4.60 0.95
CA LEU A 78 16.25 -5.69 0.90
C LEU A 78 16.74 -6.90 0.07
N GLY A 79 17.91 -6.80 -0.57
CA GLY A 79 18.38 -7.78 -1.57
C GLY A 79 17.60 -7.72 -2.88
N LEU A 80 16.98 -6.58 -3.20
CA LEU A 80 16.20 -6.34 -4.41
C LEU A 80 16.88 -5.30 -5.31
N THR A 81 16.35 -5.16 -6.53
CA THR A 81 16.78 -4.10 -7.44
C THR A 81 16.31 -2.73 -6.94
N LYS A 82 17.01 -1.66 -7.34
CA LYS A 82 16.68 -0.29 -6.91
C LYS A 82 15.24 0.13 -7.25
N ASP A 83 14.67 -0.42 -8.31
CA ASP A 83 13.33 -0.12 -8.82
C ASP A 83 12.22 -1.00 -8.19
N TRP A 84 12.50 -1.70 -7.07
CA TRP A 84 11.56 -2.63 -6.43
C TRP A 84 10.15 -2.05 -6.21
N ALA A 85 10.06 -0.83 -5.67
CA ALA A 85 8.78 -0.16 -5.43
C ALA A 85 8.09 0.26 -6.75
N VAL A 86 8.86 0.73 -7.73
CA VAL A 86 8.34 1.04 -9.08
C VAL A 86 7.66 -0.18 -9.68
N ARG A 87 8.27 -1.36 -9.56
CA ARG A 87 7.71 -2.63 -10.05
C ARG A 87 6.39 -2.97 -9.35
N ILE A 88 6.32 -2.82 -8.02
CA ILE A 88 5.09 -3.05 -7.25
C ILE A 88 3.96 -2.14 -7.76
N ILE A 89 4.21 -0.83 -7.83
CA ILE A 89 3.18 0.15 -8.22
C ILE A 89 2.76 -0.02 -9.67
N LYS A 90 3.69 -0.35 -10.59
CA LYS A 90 3.37 -0.65 -11.99
C LYS A 90 2.42 -1.84 -12.14
N HIS A 91 2.63 -2.90 -11.36
CA HIS A 91 1.88 -4.16 -11.53
C HIS A 91 0.60 -4.23 -10.71
N VAL A 92 0.60 -3.69 -9.48
CA VAL A 92 -0.51 -3.84 -8.53
C VAL A 92 -1.23 -2.51 -8.26
N GLY A 93 -0.54 -1.39 -8.47
CA GLY A 93 -0.99 -0.06 -8.06
C GLY A 93 -0.58 0.27 -6.62
N ASN A 94 -0.91 1.48 -6.18
CA ASN A 94 -0.77 1.88 -4.79
C ASN A 94 -1.84 1.22 -3.89
N TYR A 95 -1.78 1.47 -2.58
CA TYR A 95 -2.73 0.87 -1.62
C TYR A 95 -4.19 1.24 -1.93
N GLY A 96 -4.46 2.51 -2.26
CA GLY A 96 -5.79 2.98 -2.64
C GLY A 96 -6.34 2.31 -3.89
N GLU A 97 -5.53 2.12 -4.94
CA GLU A 97 -5.91 1.42 -6.17
C GLU A 97 -6.23 -0.06 -5.90
N ALA A 98 -5.41 -0.73 -5.09
CA ALA A 98 -5.63 -2.11 -4.71
C ALA A 98 -6.89 -2.26 -3.86
N PHE A 99 -7.13 -1.34 -2.91
CA PHE A 99 -8.33 -1.32 -2.09
C PHE A 99 -9.58 -1.10 -2.96
N ASP A 100 -9.59 -0.06 -3.78
CA ASP A 100 -10.77 0.36 -4.52
C ASP A 100 -11.24 -0.69 -5.52
N ARG A 101 -10.31 -1.30 -6.26
CA ARG A 101 -10.61 -2.34 -7.25
C ARG A 101 -11.16 -3.62 -6.62
N ASN A 102 -10.70 -4.00 -5.43
CA ASN A 102 -11.01 -5.30 -4.85
C ASN A 102 -12.17 -5.26 -3.86
N VAL A 103 -12.24 -4.23 -3.02
CA VAL A 103 -13.22 -4.14 -1.92
C VAL A 103 -13.92 -2.78 -1.82
N GLY A 104 -13.34 -1.73 -2.43
CA GLY A 104 -13.87 -0.37 -2.36
C GLY A 104 -14.96 -0.06 -3.37
N ALA A 105 -15.04 1.21 -3.78
CA ALA A 105 -16.09 1.74 -4.64
C ALA A 105 -16.01 1.17 -6.06
N GLY A 106 -14.83 0.75 -6.51
CA GLY A 106 -14.63 0.01 -7.77
C GLY A 106 -15.14 -1.44 -7.74
N SER A 107 -15.41 -2.02 -6.58
CA SER A 107 -15.81 -3.42 -6.42
C SER A 107 -17.33 -3.59 -6.19
N PRO A 108 -17.91 -4.80 -6.28
CA PRO A 108 -19.28 -5.05 -5.83
C PRO A 108 -19.50 -4.86 -4.32
N LEU A 109 -18.44 -4.91 -3.50
CA LEU A 109 -18.55 -4.84 -2.03
C LEU A 109 -18.78 -3.42 -1.52
N LYS A 110 -18.31 -2.40 -2.26
CA LYS A 110 -18.52 -0.97 -1.95
C LYS A 110 -18.11 -0.57 -0.52
N ILE A 111 -17.06 -1.19 0.03
CA ILE A 111 -16.61 -0.92 1.39
C ILE A 111 -15.94 0.46 1.45
N ALA A 112 -16.39 1.30 2.37
CA ALA A 112 -15.74 2.59 2.64
C ALA A 112 -14.35 2.38 3.28
N ARG A 113 -13.43 3.32 3.07
CA ARG A 113 -12.06 3.20 3.61
C ARG A 113 -12.03 3.06 5.13
N GLY A 114 -12.79 3.86 5.87
CA GLY A 114 -12.82 3.82 7.33
C GLY A 114 -11.41 3.83 7.94
N GLN A 115 -11.13 2.89 8.85
CA GLN A 115 -9.81 2.73 9.46
C GLN A 115 -8.68 2.44 8.44
N ASN A 116 -9.01 1.94 7.25
CA ASN A 116 -8.05 1.71 6.17
C ASN A 116 -7.73 2.96 5.35
N ALA A 117 -8.27 4.14 5.69
CA ALA A 117 -7.82 5.40 5.10
C ALA A 117 -6.37 5.71 5.49
N LEU A 118 -5.71 6.59 4.72
CA LEU A 118 -4.41 7.13 5.11
C LEU A 118 -4.50 7.83 6.46
N TRP A 119 -3.41 7.79 7.22
CA TRP A 119 -3.30 8.43 8.53
C TRP A 119 -3.67 9.92 8.49
N ASN A 120 -3.25 10.64 7.44
CA ASN A 120 -3.54 12.06 7.22
C ASN A 120 -4.95 12.32 6.62
N LYS A 121 -5.76 11.27 6.48
CA LYS A 121 -7.17 11.29 6.06
C LYS A 121 -8.09 10.67 7.11
N GLY A 122 -7.64 10.57 8.36
CA GLY A 122 -8.45 10.08 9.48
C GLY A 122 -8.49 8.55 9.63
N GLY A 123 -7.63 7.82 8.91
CA GLY A 123 -7.47 6.38 9.08
C GLY A 123 -6.20 6.00 9.84
N LEU A 124 -5.81 4.72 9.71
CA LEU A 124 -4.70 4.11 10.44
C LEU A 124 -3.57 3.62 9.52
N GLN A 125 -3.74 3.71 8.19
CA GLN A 125 -2.68 3.30 7.26
C GLN A 125 -1.56 4.34 7.27
N TYR A 126 -0.44 3.95 7.87
CA TYR A 126 0.76 4.75 8.05
C TYR A 126 1.98 3.94 7.60
N ALA A 127 2.75 4.49 6.67
CA ALA A 127 4.03 3.92 6.27
C ALA A 127 5.18 4.67 6.98
N PRO A 128 6.11 3.96 7.63
CA PRO A 128 7.40 4.53 7.96
C PRO A 128 8.08 5.11 6.71
N PRO A 129 8.82 6.22 6.85
CA PRO A 129 9.45 6.85 5.70
C PRO A 129 10.53 5.94 5.09
N ILE A 130 10.59 5.89 3.76
CA ILE A 130 11.71 5.30 3.02
C ILE A 130 12.86 6.31 3.05
N ARG A 131 13.77 6.16 4.00
CA ARG A 131 14.89 7.05 4.28
C ARG A 131 16.12 6.26 4.74
#